data_AF-A0A078A2K6-F1
#
_entry.id   AF-A0A078A2K6-F1
#
_cell.length_a   1.000
_cell.length_b   1.000
_cell.length_c   1.000
_cell.angle_alpha   90.00
_cell.angle_beta   90.00
_cell.angle_gamma   90.00
#
_symmetry.space_group_name_H-M   'P 1'
#
loop_
_entity.id
_entity.type
_entity.pdbx_description
1 polymer ?
#
loop_
_entity_poly.entity_id
_entity_poly.type
_entity_poly.pdbx_seq_one_letter_code
_entity_poly.pdbx_strand_id
1 'polypeptide(L)'
;MDFSAKILWVNNQNALSSVINRVLQNVWTEIINLKTGNAFIGKGMTVCPDGSSPPCQWVRKTVSSCSSVEQTSNGQRDLQTKGSNALLRIKTNSLPNHCFSSVTPPKQNEIDFQVQFKNKNSLTRMLLDDSENDQYNQFNGNSQFSVNMALCDDLWTQSGYILQMNPSYVEYSGNYDGIVGIALNGIPIHTGNSEYGSDVFYPKQFGSKVYSHKLIKLDSCLGSAEFSGYYRYYAWSPCILPSGPIKSRDVQECNNIPKSRDGHSILGPYKRDGTLWQPCDIDLCNGVEIAGIYYYVTTMFHPYTVGCWGPGPKKTISEECSNNVKVCSSGSFLKSWMELILFVSILVYTILN
;
A
#
# COMPACT_ATOMS: atom_id res chain seq x y z
N MET A 1 15.00 -25.34 67.44
CA MET A 1 16.43 -25.16 67.12
C MET A 1 16.46 -24.84 65.64
N ASP A 2 16.24 -23.61 65.19
CA ASP A 2 16.98 -22.35 65.37
C ASP A 2 18.39 -22.32 64.73
N PHE A 3 18.64 -21.21 64.02
CA PHE A 3 19.88 -20.67 63.40
C PHE A 3 20.45 -21.18 62.04
N SER A 4 20.20 -20.36 61.01
CA SER A 4 21.13 -19.47 60.26
C SER A 4 22.49 -19.92 59.69
N ALA A 5 22.61 -19.64 58.38
CA ALA A 5 23.64 -18.87 57.65
C ALA A 5 25.12 -19.34 57.55
N LYS A 6 25.66 -19.36 56.30
CA LYS A 6 26.70 -18.40 55.89
C LYS A 6 26.93 -18.34 54.37
N ILE A 7 26.92 -17.10 53.89
CA ILE A 7 27.32 -16.60 52.58
C ILE A 7 28.86 -16.54 52.52
N LEU A 8 29.44 -16.83 51.35
CA LEU A 8 30.78 -16.38 50.97
C LEU A 8 30.72 -15.80 49.55
N TRP A 9 30.94 -14.49 49.48
CA TRP A 9 31.16 -13.72 48.25
C TRP A 9 32.59 -13.96 47.75
N VAL A 10 32.75 -14.25 46.46
CA VAL A 10 34.01 -13.99 45.74
C VAL A 10 33.67 -13.21 44.46
N ASN A 11 34.17 -11.97 44.44
CA ASN A 11 34.16 -11.06 43.31
C ASN A 11 35.07 -11.58 42.20
N ASN A 12 34.54 -11.78 40.99
CA ASN A 12 35.36 -11.75 39.77
C ASN A 12 34.52 -11.29 38.56
N GLN A 13 34.43 -9.97 38.38
CA GLN A 13 33.61 -9.33 37.34
C GLN A 13 34.24 -9.32 35.93
N ASN A 14 35.45 -9.85 35.72
CA ASN A 14 36.16 -9.69 34.45
C ASN A 14 36.21 -10.96 33.56
N ALA A 15 35.62 -12.09 33.98
CA ALA A 15 35.62 -13.33 33.20
C ALA A 15 34.27 -13.66 32.52
N LEU A 16 33.19 -12.92 32.83
CA LEU A 16 31.86 -13.12 32.23
C LEU A 16 31.61 -12.23 30.98
N SER A 17 32.46 -11.22 30.74
CA SER A 17 32.31 -10.29 29.61
C SER A 17 32.75 -10.90 28.27
N SER A 18 33.74 -11.79 28.23
CA SER A 18 34.26 -12.31 26.95
C SER A 18 33.49 -13.52 26.40
N VAL A 19 32.84 -14.30 27.27
CA VAL A 19 32.03 -15.47 26.85
C VAL A 19 30.60 -15.06 26.48
N ILE A 20 30.03 -14.05 27.14
CA ILE A 20 28.72 -13.50 26.76
C ILE A 20 28.81 -12.70 25.45
N ASN A 21 29.91 -11.99 25.19
CA ASN A 21 30.10 -11.30 23.90
C ASN A 21 30.38 -12.25 22.72
N ARG A 22 30.93 -13.45 22.96
CA ARG A 22 31.14 -14.45 21.89
C ARG A 22 29.89 -15.26 21.54
N VAL A 23 28.93 -15.34 22.46
CA VAL A 23 27.62 -15.97 22.21
C VAL A 23 26.59 -14.95 21.70
N LEU A 24 26.74 -13.66 22.04
CA LEU A 24 25.84 -12.59 21.56
C LEU A 24 26.23 -11.94 20.22
N GLN A 25 27.44 -12.17 19.69
CA GLN A 25 27.79 -11.72 18.33
C GLN A 25 27.47 -12.72 17.21
N ASN A 26 26.99 -13.93 17.52
CA ASN A 26 26.74 -14.98 16.53
C ASN A 26 25.25 -15.34 16.34
N VAL A 27 24.31 -14.50 16.78
CA VAL A 27 22.86 -14.80 16.69
C VAL A 27 22.01 -13.72 15.99
N TRP A 28 22.55 -12.56 15.60
CA TRP A 28 21.74 -11.48 15.00
C TRP A 28 22.24 -10.96 13.66
N THR A 29 22.66 -11.91 12.82
CA THR A 29 22.58 -11.75 11.36
C THR A 29 21.85 -12.96 10.80
N GLU A 30 20.58 -13.15 11.19
CA GLU A 30 19.66 -13.77 10.24
C GLU A 30 19.51 -12.77 9.09
N ILE A 31 20.43 -12.88 8.14
CA ILE A 31 20.09 -12.77 6.74
C ILE A 31 18.81 -13.61 6.64
N ILE A 32 17.66 -12.95 6.49
CA ILE A 32 16.47 -13.59 5.96
C ILE A 32 16.92 -14.04 4.57
N ASN A 33 17.50 -15.23 4.54
CA ASN A 33 17.82 -15.95 3.33
C ASN A 33 16.52 -15.95 2.57
N LEU A 34 16.57 -15.36 1.37
CA LEU A 34 15.55 -15.44 0.32
C LEU A 34 14.71 -16.68 0.57
N LYS A 35 13.51 -16.55 1.17
CA LYS A 35 12.63 -17.69 1.32
C LYS A 35 12.33 -18.13 -0.10
N THR A 36 12.98 -19.24 -0.44
CA THR A 36 12.82 -20.12 -1.59
C THR A 36 11.70 -19.68 -2.51
N GLY A 37 12.06 -19.17 -3.68
CA GLY A 37 11.06 -18.84 -4.66
C GLY A 37 10.25 -20.07 -5.03
N ASN A 38 8.94 -20.02 -4.79
CA ASN A 38 8.07 -21.09 -5.21
C ASN A 38 8.07 -21.12 -6.74
N ALA A 39 8.54 -22.23 -7.30
CA ALA A 39 8.39 -22.49 -8.71
C ALA A 39 6.88 -22.56 -9.03
N PHE A 40 6.43 -21.73 -9.96
CA PHE A 40 5.07 -21.75 -10.46
C PHE A 40 5.06 -22.42 -11.84
N ILE A 41 4.05 -23.24 -12.11
CA ILE A 41 3.84 -23.89 -13.42
C ILE A 41 2.59 -23.30 -14.06
N GLY A 42 2.79 -22.51 -15.12
CA GLY A 42 1.72 -21.94 -15.91
C GLY A 42 1.25 -22.90 -17.00
N LYS A 43 0.04 -23.44 -16.85
CA LYS A 43 -0.60 -24.29 -17.87
C LYS A 43 -1.32 -23.42 -18.91
N GLY A 44 -1.29 -23.84 -20.17
CA GLY A 44 -2.03 -23.20 -21.27
C GLY A 44 -1.40 -21.91 -21.81
N MET A 45 -0.18 -21.58 -21.39
CA MET A 45 0.55 -20.42 -21.88
C MET A 45 1.31 -20.75 -23.16
N THR A 46 1.38 -19.80 -24.08
CA THR A 46 2.14 -19.91 -25.34
C THR A 46 3.51 -19.26 -25.28
N VAL A 47 3.73 -18.34 -24.32
CA VAL A 47 4.99 -17.61 -24.14
C VAL A 47 5.32 -17.56 -22.64
N CYS A 48 6.56 -17.92 -22.29
CA CYS A 48 7.01 -17.98 -20.90
C CYS A 48 7.83 -16.73 -20.50
N PRO A 49 7.74 -16.27 -19.24
CA PRO A 49 8.49 -15.11 -18.72
C PRO A 49 9.99 -15.15 -18.95
N ASP A 50 10.59 -16.34 -18.88
CA ASP A 50 12.02 -16.59 -19.03
C ASP A 50 12.41 -16.95 -20.48
N GLY A 51 11.46 -16.92 -21.42
CA GLY A 51 11.68 -17.31 -22.81
C GLY A 51 11.72 -18.83 -23.04
N SER A 52 11.47 -19.64 -22.01
CA SER A 52 11.39 -21.11 -22.15
C SER A 52 10.19 -21.55 -23.00
N SER A 53 10.20 -22.81 -23.43
CA SER A 53 9.05 -23.43 -24.11
C SER A 53 8.02 -23.94 -23.09
N PRO A 54 6.71 -23.89 -23.39
CA PRO A 54 5.67 -24.44 -22.53
C PRO A 54 5.90 -25.94 -22.20
N PRO A 55 5.48 -26.43 -21.02
CA PRO A 55 4.77 -25.71 -19.95
C PRO A 55 5.68 -24.70 -19.24
N CYS A 56 5.17 -23.48 -19.08
CA CYS A 56 5.98 -22.39 -18.52
C CYS A 56 6.25 -22.62 -17.05
N GLN A 57 7.50 -22.48 -16.64
CA GLN A 57 7.90 -22.54 -15.24
C GLN A 57 8.77 -21.33 -14.90
N TRP A 58 8.48 -20.67 -13.78
CA TRP A 58 9.32 -19.58 -13.30
C TRP A 58 9.39 -19.52 -11.79
N VAL A 59 10.44 -18.89 -11.29
CA VAL A 59 10.71 -18.73 -9.86
C VAL A 59 10.40 -17.31 -9.45
N ARG A 60 9.44 -17.17 -8.54
CA ARG A 60 9.11 -15.87 -7.94
C ARG A 60 10.02 -15.60 -6.76
N LYS A 61 10.51 -14.38 -6.62
CA LYS A 61 11.27 -13.95 -5.45
C LYS A 61 10.46 -12.86 -4.77
N THR A 62 10.12 -13.05 -3.51
CA THR A 62 9.55 -11.98 -2.68
C THR A 62 10.02 -12.15 -1.24
N VAL A 63 10.49 -11.06 -0.64
CA VAL A 63 10.95 -11.03 0.74
C VAL A 63 10.55 -9.70 1.35
N SER A 64 9.99 -9.74 2.54
CA SER A 64 9.79 -8.57 3.40
C SER A 64 10.52 -8.79 4.71
N SER A 65 11.31 -7.81 5.13
CA SER A 65 11.98 -7.83 6.43
C SER A 65 11.63 -6.58 7.22
N CYS A 66 11.35 -6.74 8.50
CA CYS A 66 11.17 -5.64 9.44
C CYS A 66 12.36 -5.59 10.39
N SER A 67 12.90 -4.39 10.63
CA SER A 67 13.92 -4.16 11.65
C SER A 67 13.58 -2.91 12.47
N SER A 68 13.93 -2.91 13.75
CA SER A 68 13.88 -1.69 14.56
C SER A 68 15.11 -0.83 14.30
N VAL A 69 14.95 0.48 14.15
CA VAL A 69 16.08 1.41 14.27
C VAL A 69 16.52 1.38 15.73
N GLU A 70 17.67 0.77 16.03
CA GLU A 70 18.24 0.77 17.38
C GLU A 70 18.47 2.23 17.83
N GLN A 71 17.87 2.61 18.96
CA GLN A 71 18.29 3.82 19.67
C GLN A 71 19.54 3.49 20.50
N THR A 72 20.46 4.46 20.51
CA THR A 72 21.87 4.41 20.93
C THR A 72 22.20 3.85 22.33
N SER A 73 23.39 3.21 22.37
CA SER A 73 24.40 3.00 23.44
C SER A 73 24.07 2.41 24.82
N ASN A 74 22.83 2.36 25.32
CA ASN A 74 22.59 1.89 26.70
C ASN A 74 21.97 0.49 26.84
N GLY A 75 21.79 -0.26 25.76
CA GLY A 75 21.47 -1.71 25.81
C GLY A 75 20.15 -2.11 26.49
N GLN A 76 19.35 -1.14 26.98
CA GLN A 76 18.02 -1.41 27.51
C GLN A 76 17.00 -1.39 26.38
N ARG A 77 16.43 -2.56 26.09
CA ARG A 77 15.25 -2.69 25.22
C ARG A 77 14.05 -2.15 25.96
N ASP A 78 13.74 -0.89 25.76
CA ASP A 78 12.50 -0.31 26.24
C ASP A 78 11.38 -0.63 25.24
N LEU A 79 10.73 -1.78 25.43
CA LEU A 79 9.51 -2.17 24.70
C LEU A 79 8.31 -1.24 24.97
N GLN A 80 8.47 -0.23 25.84
CA GLN A 80 7.43 0.73 26.21
C GLN A 80 7.76 2.19 25.83
N THR A 81 8.94 2.47 25.24
CA THR A 81 9.16 3.77 24.60
C THR A 81 8.40 3.85 23.29
N LYS A 82 7.32 4.63 23.33
CA LYS A 82 6.71 5.34 22.20
C LYS A 82 7.78 5.86 21.23
N GLY A 83 8.19 5.09 20.22
CA GLY A 83 9.07 5.67 19.19
C GLY A 83 9.96 4.78 18.35
N SER A 84 9.95 3.44 18.49
CA SER A 84 10.73 2.62 17.55
C SER A 84 10.17 2.75 16.13
N ASN A 85 10.92 3.46 15.29
CA ASN A 85 10.62 3.57 13.88
C ASN A 85 10.98 2.23 13.24
N ALA A 86 9.98 1.40 12.94
CA ALA A 86 10.21 0.16 12.22
C ALA A 86 10.62 0.48 10.78
N LEU A 87 11.75 -0.06 10.33
CA LEU A 87 12.16 -0.05 8.93
C LEU A 87 11.65 -1.32 8.28
N LEU A 88 10.96 -1.14 7.16
CA LEU A 88 10.51 -2.23 6.32
C LEU A 88 11.35 -2.23 5.05
N ARG A 89 11.96 -3.36 4.73
CA ARG A 89 12.62 -3.59 3.44
C ARG A 89 11.85 -4.63 2.66
N ILE A 90 11.55 -4.32 1.40
CA ILE A 90 10.80 -5.18 0.49
C ILE A 90 11.68 -5.47 -0.73
N LYS A 91 11.77 -6.76 -1.08
CA LYS A 91 12.41 -7.25 -2.29
C LYS A 91 11.44 -8.08 -3.10
N THR A 92 11.38 -7.88 -4.41
CA THR A 92 10.58 -8.72 -5.31
C THR A 92 11.13 -8.73 -6.73
N ASN A 93 10.96 -9.82 -7.47
CA ASN A 93 11.24 -9.86 -8.91
C ASN A 93 10.01 -9.59 -9.79
N SER A 94 8.87 -9.21 -9.18
CA SER A 94 7.62 -8.81 -9.83
C SER A 94 6.92 -9.90 -10.67
N LEU A 95 7.39 -11.15 -10.66
CA LEU A 95 6.77 -12.22 -11.44
C LEU A 95 5.44 -12.69 -10.81
N PRO A 96 4.40 -12.91 -11.64
CA PRO A 96 3.08 -13.29 -11.16
C PRO A 96 3.02 -14.71 -10.62
N ASN A 97 2.15 -14.96 -9.64
CA ASN A 97 1.84 -16.29 -9.09
C ASN A 97 0.69 -17.01 -9.82
N HIS A 98 0.41 -16.60 -11.05
CA HIS A 98 -0.72 -17.05 -11.84
C HIS A 98 -0.35 -16.96 -13.34
N CYS A 99 -1.13 -17.62 -14.19
CA CYS A 99 -1.01 -17.46 -15.63
C CYS A 99 -1.52 -16.08 -16.06
N PHE A 100 -0.79 -15.38 -16.93
CA PHE A 100 -1.18 -14.08 -17.46
C PHE A 100 -1.59 -14.20 -18.94
N SER A 101 -2.36 -13.22 -19.44
CA SER A 101 -2.78 -13.13 -20.85
C SER A 101 -2.26 -11.85 -21.49
N SER A 102 -0.94 -11.76 -21.67
CA SER A 102 -0.27 -10.64 -22.33
C SER A 102 0.42 -11.12 -23.60
N VAL A 103 0.47 -10.24 -24.62
CA VAL A 103 1.27 -10.48 -25.84
C VAL A 103 2.76 -10.48 -25.49
N THR A 104 3.14 -9.61 -24.56
CA THR A 104 4.52 -9.50 -24.06
C THR A 104 4.66 -10.30 -22.78
N PRO A 105 5.56 -11.30 -22.71
CA PRO A 105 5.84 -12.00 -21.46
C PRO A 105 6.45 -11.03 -20.43
N PRO A 106 6.02 -11.10 -19.16
CA PRO A 106 6.58 -10.28 -18.11
C PRO A 106 8.02 -10.68 -17.84
N LYS A 107 8.90 -9.70 -17.89
CA LYS A 107 10.28 -9.76 -17.45
C LYS A 107 10.35 -9.52 -15.95
N GLN A 108 11.46 -9.93 -15.35
CA GLN A 108 11.75 -9.64 -13.95
C GLN A 108 12.00 -8.13 -13.78
N ASN A 109 11.44 -7.57 -12.71
CA ASN A 109 11.81 -6.26 -12.18
C ASN A 109 12.24 -6.48 -10.74
N GLU A 110 13.55 -6.53 -10.50
CA GLU A 110 14.20 -6.80 -9.21
C GLU A 110 14.13 -5.55 -8.32
N ILE A 111 12.93 -5.29 -7.80
CA ILE A 111 12.62 -4.19 -6.89
C ILE A 111 13.22 -4.50 -5.51
N ASP A 112 13.98 -3.57 -4.96
CA ASP A 112 14.51 -3.59 -3.59
C ASP A 112 14.47 -2.18 -3.03
N PHE A 113 13.58 -1.93 -2.07
CA PHE A 113 13.52 -0.65 -1.36
C PHE A 113 13.33 -0.85 0.13
N GLN A 114 13.70 0.18 0.88
CA GLN A 114 13.47 0.29 2.31
C GLN A 114 12.68 1.55 2.61
N VAL A 115 11.77 1.47 3.57
CA VAL A 115 10.92 2.56 3.99
C VAL A 115 10.65 2.49 5.49
N GLN A 116 10.58 3.64 6.15
CA GLN A 116 10.11 3.70 7.52
C GLN A 116 8.59 3.47 7.56
N PHE A 117 8.15 2.50 8.35
CA PHE A 117 6.75 2.19 8.53
C PHE A 117 6.02 3.30 9.29
N LYS A 118 4.96 3.84 8.69
CA LYS A 118 4.12 4.89 9.28
C LYS A 118 2.92 4.25 9.99
N ASN A 119 3.07 4.01 11.29
CA ASN A 119 2.01 3.44 12.15
C ASN A 119 1.75 4.27 13.40
N LYS A 120 2.09 5.56 13.37
CA LYS A 120 1.84 6.44 14.50
C LYS A 120 0.42 6.99 14.39
N ASN A 121 -0.26 7.04 15.53
CA ASN A 121 -1.45 7.86 15.68
C ASN A 121 -1.07 9.31 15.37
N SER A 122 -1.45 9.81 14.20
CA SER A 122 -1.26 11.19 13.75
C SER A 122 -2.18 12.17 14.48
N LEU A 123 -2.63 11.83 15.70
CA LEU A 123 -3.43 12.72 16.55
C LEU A 123 -2.71 14.05 16.82
N THR A 124 -1.37 14.07 16.79
CA THR A 124 -0.60 15.29 17.01
C THR A 124 -0.50 16.18 15.77
N ARG A 125 -0.78 15.68 14.56
CA ARG A 125 -0.71 16.51 13.33
C ARG A 125 -2.01 17.28 13.06
N MET A 126 -3.11 16.90 13.72
CA MET A 126 -4.41 17.59 13.61
C MET A 126 -4.55 18.74 14.61
N LEU A 127 -3.58 18.94 15.52
CA LEU A 127 -3.65 19.96 16.58
C LEU A 127 -2.45 20.92 16.60
N LEU A 128 -1.49 20.77 15.68
CA LEU A 128 -0.28 21.61 15.62
C LEU A 128 0.16 21.85 14.17
N ASP A 129 -0.59 22.67 13.43
CA ASP A 129 -0.06 23.65 12.47
C ASP A 129 -1.20 24.22 11.61
N ASP A 130 -1.89 25.23 12.14
CA ASP A 130 -2.79 26.08 11.35
C ASP A 130 -2.05 27.29 10.75
N SER A 131 -0.71 27.37 10.84
CA SER A 131 -0.03 28.62 10.49
C SER A 131 1.20 28.58 9.60
N GLU A 132 1.99 27.50 9.44
CA GLU A 132 3.27 27.66 8.72
C GLU A 132 3.75 26.46 7.89
N ASN A 133 2.96 25.92 6.94
CA ASN A 133 3.52 25.43 5.64
C ASN A 133 2.46 25.04 4.59
N ASP A 134 1.66 26.00 4.12
CA ASP A 134 0.79 25.79 2.94
C ASP A 134 1.57 25.48 1.64
N GLN A 135 2.91 25.57 1.65
CA GLN A 135 3.74 25.29 0.48
C GLN A 135 3.90 23.82 0.12
N TYR A 136 3.57 22.87 1.01
CA TYR A 136 3.74 21.43 0.73
C TYR A 136 2.45 20.70 0.34
N ASN A 137 1.29 21.36 0.37
CA ASN A 137 0.02 20.79 -0.08
C ASN A 137 -0.10 20.89 -1.61
N GLN A 138 0.75 20.18 -2.35
CA GLN A 138 0.68 20.12 -3.81
C GLN A 138 -0.69 19.63 -4.31
N PHE A 139 -1.44 18.91 -3.46
CA PHE A 139 -2.76 18.33 -3.73
C PHE A 139 -3.83 18.82 -2.74
N ASN A 140 -4.06 20.13 -2.68
CA ASN A 140 -5.09 20.73 -1.82
C ASN A 140 -6.56 20.49 -2.31
N GLY A 141 -6.75 19.88 -3.48
CA GLY A 141 -8.06 19.46 -3.99
C GLY A 141 -9.06 20.59 -4.23
N ASN A 142 -8.65 21.85 -4.19
CA ASN A 142 -9.54 23.01 -4.26
C ASN A 142 -9.85 23.50 -5.69
N SER A 143 -9.20 22.90 -6.68
CA SER A 143 -9.30 23.28 -8.08
C SER A 143 -9.17 22.07 -8.99
N GLN A 144 -9.71 22.18 -10.21
CA GLN A 144 -9.59 21.13 -11.23
C GLN A 144 -8.13 20.77 -11.50
N PHE A 145 -7.24 21.78 -11.52
CA PHE A 145 -5.81 21.57 -11.70
C PHE A 145 -5.20 20.73 -10.57
N SER A 146 -5.49 21.06 -9.30
CA SER A 146 -4.97 20.28 -8.16
C SER A 146 -5.47 18.83 -8.16
N VAL A 147 -6.76 18.61 -8.45
CA VAL A 147 -7.32 17.25 -8.54
C VAL A 147 -6.76 16.46 -9.71
N ASN A 148 -6.61 17.09 -10.89
CA ASN A 148 -6.01 16.43 -12.04
C ASN A 148 -4.51 16.14 -11.82
N MET A 149 -3.76 17.02 -11.15
CA MET A 149 -2.36 16.73 -10.82
C MET A 149 -2.24 15.58 -9.82
N ALA A 150 -3.18 15.47 -8.87
CA ALA A 150 -3.21 14.34 -7.95
C ALA A 150 -3.55 13.05 -8.69
N LEU A 151 -4.66 13.03 -9.44
CA LEU A 151 -5.28 11.79 -9.89
C LEU A 151 -5.00 11.41 -11.35
N CYS A 152 -4.62 12.35 -12.20
CA CYS A 152 -4.42 12.14 -13.65
C CYS A 152 -2.95 12.23 -14.08
N ASP A 153 -2.07 12.51 -13.13
CA ASP A 153 -0.63 12.55 -13.30
C ASP A 153 -0.01 11.49 -12.37
N ASP A 154 1.11 10.91 -12.81
CA ASP A 154 1.85 9.90 -12.06
C ASP A 154 3.22 10.44 -11.59
N LEU A 155 3.56 11.71 -11.87
CA LEU A 155 4.83 12.34 -11.48
C LEU A 155 5.08 12.28 -9.97
N TRP A 156 4.02 12.31 -9.16
CA TRP A 156 4.13 12.19 -7.70
C TRP A 156 4.65 10.83 -7.23
N THR A 157 4.64 9.80 -8.08
CA THR A 157 5.23 8.49 -7.76
C THR A 157 6.76 8.49 -7.82
N GLN A 158 7.39 9.57 -8.30
CA GLN A 158 8.85 9.65 -8.34
C GLN A 158 9.45 9.74 -6.93
N SER A 159 10.67 9.19 -6.79
CA SER A 159 11.39 9.11 -5.51
C SER A 159 11.56 10.47 -4.82
N GLY A 160 11.73 11.56 -5.58
CA GLY A 160 11.83 12.92 -5.05
C GLY A 160 10.62 13.36 -4.22
N TYR A 161 9.41 12.95 -4.60
CA TYR A 161 8.20 13.23 -3.82
C TYR A 161 8.07 12.32 -2.60
N ILE A 162 8.48 11.06 -2.73
CA ILE A 162 8.45 10.11 -1.62
C ILE A 162 9.43 10.55 -0.52
N LEU A 163 10.62 11.04 -0.88
CA LEU A 163 11.62 11.53 0.08
C LEU A 163 11.12 12.72 0.88
N GLN A 164 10.27 13.58 0.31
CA GLN A 164 9.62 14.68 1.04
C GLN A 164 8.64 14.14 2.09
N MET A 165 7.94 13.04 1.77
CA MET A 165 6.95 12.43 2.66
C MET A 165 7.57 11.47 3.67
N ASN A 166 8.67 10.80 3.32
CA ASN A 166 9.37 9.81 4.11
C ASN A 166 10.87 9.89 3.83
N PRO A 167 11.63 10.71 4.59
CA PRO A 167 13.06 10.92 4.36
C PRO A 167 13.92 9.66 4.56
N SER A 168 13.37 8.61 5.17
CA SER A 168 14.05 7.31 5.36
C SER A 168 13.84 6.35 4.19
N TYR A 169 13.15 6.78 3.12
CA TYR A 169 12.94 5.98 1.92
C TYR A 169 14.25 5.82 1.13
N VAL A 170 14.57 4.58 0.73
CA VAL A 170 15.78 4.26 -0.04
C VAL A 170 15.44 3.22 -1.10
N GLU A 171 15.83 3.48 -2.34
CA GLU A 171 15.76 2.54 -3.47
C GLU A 171 17.14 1.93 -3.71
N TYR A 172 17.23 0.60 -3.74
CA TYR A 172 18.47 -0.13 -4.02
C TYR A 172 18.51 -0.65 -5.46
N SER A 173 17.37 -1.12 -6.00
CA SER A 173 17.26 -1.62 -7.37
C SER A 173 15.80 -1.65 -7.85
N GLY A 174 15.62 -1.81 -9.17
CA GLY A 174 14.32 -1.94 -9.82
C GLY A 174 13.85 -0.67 -10.53
N ASN A 175 12.86 -0.81 -11.40
CA ASN A 175 12.09 0.29 -11.97
C ASN A 175 10.88 0.57 -11.08
N TYR A 176 10.66 1.83 -10.73
CA TYR A 176 9.59 2.30 -9.84
C TYR A 176 8.53 3.17 -10.52
N ASP A 177 8.59 3.34 -11.84
CA ASP A 177 7.71 4.23 -12.58
C ASP A 177 6.26 3.83 -12.38
N GLY A 178 5.47 4.75 -11.81
CA GLY A 178 4.04 4.56 -11.50
C GLY A 178 3.74 3.50 -10.43
N ILE A 179 4.74 2.86 -9.82
CA ILE A 179 4.54 1.92 -8.73
C ILE A 179 4.16 2.70 -7.46
N VAL A 180 3.04 2.35 -6.84
CA VAL A 180 2.59 2.96 -5.58
C VAL A 180 2.79 2.06 -4.37
N GLY A 181 2.96 0.76 -4.58
CA GLY A 181 3.16 -0.20 -3.50
C GLY A 181 3.44 -1.62 -4.01
N ILE A 182 3.65 -2.55 -3.09
CA ILE A 182 3.85 -3.98 -3.39
C ILE A 182 2.74 -4.79 -2.72
N ALA A 183 2.07 -5.64 -3.52
CA ALA A 183 1.02 -6.53 -3.04
C ALA A 183 1.60 -7.71 -2.22
N LEU A 184 0.73 -8.45 -1.52
CA LEU A 184 1.14 -9.60 -0.68
C LEU A 184 1.81 -10.73 -1.46
N ASN A 185 1.47 -10.86 -2.73
CA ASN A 185 2.12 -11.78 -3.65
C ASN A 185 3.31 -11.12 -4.37
N GLY A 186 3.93 -10.08 -3.83
CA GLY A 186 5.13 -9.45 -4.39
C GLY A 186 4.94 -8.78 -5.75
N ILE A 187 3.72 -8.69 -6.28
CA ILE A 187 3.47 -8.00 -7.54
C ILE A 187 3.32 -6.50 -7.27
N PRO A 188 3.96 -5.62 -8.05
CA PRO A 188 3.75 -4.18 -7.95
C PRO A 188 2.29 -3.78 -8.14
N ILE A 189 1.85 -2.84 -7.30
CA ILE A 189 0.60 -2.10 -7.47
C ILE A 189 0.96 -0.78 -8.14
N HIS A 190 0.35 -0.50 -9.28
CA HIS A 190 0.50 0.71 -10.05
C HIS A 190 -0.60 1.72 -9.69
N THR A 191 -0.46 2.97 -10.15
CA THR A 191 -1.56 3.94 -10.16
C THR A 191 -2.75 3.41 -10.97
N GLY A 192 -3.94 3.99 -10.75
CA GLY A 192 -5.13 3.68 -11.55
C GLY A 192 -5.06 4.13 -13.02
N ASN A 193 -4.01 4.88 -13.38
CA ASN A 193 -3.76 5.34 -14.74
C ASN A 193 -2.97 4.30 -15.53
N SER A 194 -3.37 4.14 -16.78
CA SER A 194 -2.61 3.47 -17.83
C SER A 194 -1.37 4.27 -18.25
N GLU A 195 -0.45 3.65 -18.98
CA GLU A 195 0.68 4.37 -19.61
C GLU A 195 0.25 5.42 -20.64
N TYR A 196 -1.01 5.38 -21.07
CA TYR A 196 -1.59 6.43 -21.90
C TYR A 196 -2.04 7.67 -21.08
N GLY A 197 -1.90 7.61 -19.76
CA GLY A 197 -2.10 8.71 -18.82
C GLY A 197 -3.56 9.02 -18.52
N SER A 198 -4.40 7.99 -18.49
CA SER A 198 -5.82 8.02 -18.12
C SER A 198 -6.25 6.68 -17.54
N ASP A 199 -7.41 6.65 -16.87
CA ASP A 199 -8.01 5.48 -16.23
C ASP A 199 -7.88 4.20 -17.07
N VAL A 200 -7.31 3.16 -16.46
CA VAL A 200 -7.04 1.89 -17.12
C VAL A 200 -8.31 1.11 -17.51
N PHE A 201 -9.42 1.27 -16.78
CA PHE A 201 -10.67 0.54 -16.99
C PHE A 201 -11.72 1.38 -17.74
N TYR A 202 -11.76 2.68 -17.48
CA TYR A 202 -12.74 3.61 -18.06
C TYR A 202 -12.05 4.86 -18.62
N PRO A 203 -11.15 4.69 -19.61
CA PRO A 203 -10.31 5.76 -20.13
C PRO A 203 -11.16 6.89 -20.71
N LYS A 204 -10.63 8.11 -20.60
CA LYS A 204 -11.24 9.34 -21.11
C LYS A 204 -10.14 10.19 -21.73
N GLN A 205 -10.43 10.76 -22.91
CA GLN A 205 -9.49 11.68 -23.54
C GLN A 205 -9.19 12.85 -22.59
N PHE A 206 -7.91 13.04 -22.25
CA PHE A 206 -7.47 13.99 -21.24
C PHE A 206 -6.26 14.80 -21.70
N GLY A 207 -6.38 16.13 -21.60
CA GLY A 207 -5.33 17.08 -21.98
C GLY A 207 -4.82 16.89 -23.42
N SER A 208 -3.51 17.02 -23.60
CA SER A 208 -2.81 16.78 -24.89
C SER A 208 -2.46 15.31 -25.14
N LYS A 209 -2.85 14.38 -24.25
CA LYS A 209 -2.49 12.96 -24.35
C LYS A 209 -3.37 12.27 -25.41
N VAL A 210 -2.91 12.24 -26.66
CA VAL A 210 -3.67 11.70 -27.82
C VAL A 210 -4.19 10.28 -27.59
N TYR A 211 -3.45 9.45 -26.86
CA TYR A 211 -3.79 8.04 -26.64
C TYR A 211 -4.55 7.75 -25.34
N SER A 212 -4.86 8.77 -24.52
CA SER A 212 -5.53 8.61 -23.21
C SER A 212 -6.89 7.91 -23.27
N HIS A 213 -7.53 7.82 -24.43
CA HIS A 213 -8.78 7.08 -24.62
C HIS A 213 -8.57 5.56 -24.85
N LYS A 214 -7.34 5.09 -25.00
CA LYS A 214 -7.04 3.68 -25.31
C LYS A 214 -7.09 2.81 -24.05
N LEU A 215 -7.62 1.60 -24.23
CA LEU A 215 -7.62 0.56 -23.20
C LEU A 215 -6.30 -0.22 -23.23
N ILE A 216 -5.85 -0.64 -22.05
CA ILE A 216 -4.80 -1.64 -21.90
C ILE A 216 -5.45 -3.01 -21.78
N LYS A 217 -4.82 -4.04 -22.35
CA LYS A 217 -5.27 -5.41 -22.13
C LYS A 217 -4.89 -5.86 -20.72
N LEU A 218 -5.90 -6.11 -19.91
CA LEU A 218 -5.77 -6.71 -18.58
C LEU A 218 -6.16 -8.19 -18.63
N ASP A 219 -5.55 -8.99 -17.77
CA ASP A 219 -5.97 -10.37 -17.56
C ASP A 219 -7.06 -10.49 -16.47
N SER A 220 -7.45 -11.72 -16.14
CA SER A 220 -8.44 -12.01 -15.09
C SER A 220 -8.02 -11.55 -13.70
N CYS A 221 -6.74 -11.26 -13.51
CA CYS A 221 -6.17 -10.74 -12.28
C CYS A 221 -6.07 -9.22 -12.29
N LEU A 222 -6.67 -8.53 -13.27
CA LEU A 222 -6.65 -7.07 -13.40
C LEU A 222 -5.23 -6.50 -13.48
N GLY A 223 -4.30 -7.29 -14.02
CA GLY A 223 -2.92 -6.89 -14.23
C GLY A 223 -2.49 -7.04 -15.69
N SER A 224 -1.33 -6.46 -16.00
CA SER A 224 -0.72 -6.52 -17.32
C SER A 224 0.80 -6.33 -17.25
N ALA A 225 1.47 -6.70 -18.33
CA ALA A 225 2.91 -6.52 -18.53
C ALA A 225 3.25 -5.76 -19.84
N GLU A 226 2.24 -5.28 -20.56
CA GLU A 226 2.35 -4.86 -21.96
C GLU A 226 3.37 -3.72 -22.20
N PHE A 227 3.44 -2.72 -21.31
CA PHE A 227 4.26 -1.51 -21.52
C PHE A 227 5.56 -1.47 -20.74
N SER A 228 5.51 -1.62 -19.41
CA SER A 228 6.72 -1.55 -18.58
C SER A 228 7.63 -2.80 -18.73
N GLY A 229 7.11 -3.84 -19.37
CA GLY A 229 7.78 -5.13 -19.51
C GLY A 229 7.76 -5.99 -18.25
N TYR A 230 7.23 -5.52 -17.11
CA TYR A 230 7.03 -6.33 -15.90
C TYR A 230 5.55 -6.36 -15.50
N TYR A 231 5.13 -7.45 -14.86
CA TYR A 231 3.74 -7.64 -14.46
C TYR A 231 3.37 -6.76 -13.27
N ARG A 232 2.21 -6.10 -13.32
CA ARG A 232 1.69 -5.21 -12.26
C ARG A 232 0.17 -5.20 -12.22
N TYR A 233 -0.39 -4.83 -11.07
CA TYR A 233 -1.83 -4.60 -10.88
C TYR A 233 -2.17 -3.12 -10.94
N TYR A 234 -3.31 -2.76 -11.54
CA TYR A 234 -3.80 -1.37 -11.54
C TYR A 234 -4.96 -1.14 -10.55
N ALA A 235 -5.45 -2.21 -9.92
CA ALA A 235 -6.53 -2.19 -8.93
C ALA A 235 -6.34 -3.32 -7.92
N TRP A 236 -7.29 -3.44 -6.98
CA TRP A 236 -7.39 -4.62 -6.14
C TRP A 236 -7.57 -5.89 -6.99
N SER A 237 -6.54 -6.72 -7.05
CA SER A 237 -6.56 -7.94 -7.84
C SER A 237 -7.13 -9.12 -7.05
N PRO A 238 -8.02 -9.94 -7.67
CA PRO A 238 -8.50 -11.18 -7.06
C PRO A 238 -7.37 -12.20 -6.85
N CYS A 239 -6.22 -12.03 -7.51
CA CYS A 239 -5.09 -12.96 -7.47
C CYS A 239 -4.02 -12.59 -6.42
N ILE A 240 -4.22 -11.51 -5.65
CA ILE A 240 -3.37 -11.16 -4.51
C ILE A 240 -3.45 -12.24 -3.43
N LEU A 241 -4.63 -12.79 -3.20
CA LEU A 241 -4.89 -13.79 -2.17
C LEU A 241 -4.98 -15.19 -2.80
N PRO A 242 -4.13 -16.15 -2.41
CA PRO A 242 -4.08 -17.46 -3.06
C PRO A 242 -5.36 -18.31 -2.88
N SER A 243 -6.12 -18.13 -1.80
CA SER A 243 -7.47 -18.72 -1.58
C SER A 243 -8.00 -18.45 -0.15
N GLY A 244 -8.44 -17.22 0.14
CA GLY A 244 -9.03 -16.83 1.43
C GLY A 244 -8.09 -16.14 2.43
N PRO A 245 -8.61 -15.62 3.56
CA PRO A 245 -7.84 -14.86 4.55
C PRO A 245 -6.74 -15.74 5.13
N ILE A 246 -5.53 -15.19 5.19
CA ILE A 246 -4.31 -15.82 5.68
C ILE A 246 -4.59 -16.47 7.05
N LYS A 247 -4.74 -17.80 7.09
CA LYS A 247 -4.63 -18.59 8.32
C LYS A 247 -3.15 -18.71 8.66
N SER A 248 -2.57 -17.66 9.21
CA SER A 248 -1.28 -17.70 9.89
C SER A 248 -1.50 -17.24 11.32
N ARG A 249 -1.63 -18.22 12.22
CA ARG A 249 -1.41 -18.05 13.66
C ARG A 249 0.10 -17.96 13.86
N ASP A 250 0.60 -16.74 13.95
CA ASP A 250 1.61 -16.31 14.93
C ASP A 250 1.87 -14.81 14.71
N VAL A 251 1.73 -14.04 15.79
CA VAL A 251 1.82 -12.59 15.81
C VAL A 251 3.26 -12.22 16.15
N GLN A 252 4.17 -12.26 15.15
CA GLN A 252 5.55 -11.74 15.23
C GLN A 252 6.19 -11.95 13.85
N GLU A 253 6.55 -10.96 13.02
CA GLU A 253 6.73 -9.52 13.17
C GLU A 253 6.23 -8.84 11.87
N CYS A 254 5.31 -7.88 12.01
CA CYS A 254 4.73 -7.02 10.95
C CYS A 254 3.94 -7.73 9.81
N ASN A 255 2.94 -8.53 10.19
CA ASN A 255 2.00 -9.27 9.35
C ASN A 255 1.61 -8.63 8.01
N ASN A 256 2.22 -9.11 6.92
CA ASN A 256 1.73 -9.23 5.54
C ASN A 256 0.49 -8.37 5.17
N ILE A 257 0.63 -7.04 5.16
CA ILE A 257 -0.35 -6.11 4.59
C ILE A 257 0.32 -5.45 3.37
N PRO A 258 -0.36 -5.27 2.22
CA PRO A 258 0.21 -4.51 1.11
C PRO A 258 0.69 -3.14 1.60
N LYS A 259 1.87 -2.71 1.16
CA LYS A 259 2.47 -1.47 1.63
C LYS A 259 2.68 -0.50 0.48
N SER A 260 2.36 0.76 0.74
CA SER A 260 2.72 1.85 -0.15
C SER A 260 4.19 2.20 0.02
N ARG A 261 4.77 2.82 -1.01
CA ARG A 261 6.19 3.22 -0.99
C ARG A 261 6.48 4.34 0.00
N ASP A 262 5.49 5.12 0.42
CA ASP A 262 5.63 6.15 1.45
C ASP A 262 5.58 5.63 2.91
N GLY A 263 5.34 4.32 3.08
CA GLY A 263 5.35 3.63 4.37
C GLY A 263 3.98 3.42 5.02
N HIS A 264 2.89 3.88 4.40
CA HIS A 264 1.53 3.54 4.84
C HIS A 264 1.11 2.14 4.36
N SER A 265 0.01 1.64 4.92
CA SER A 265 -0.57 0.37 4.49
C SER A 265 -1.68 0.60 3.47
N ILE A 266 -1.85 -0.33 2.53
CA ILE A 266 -2.95 -0.32 1.55
C ILE A 266 -3.93 -1.43 1.91
N LEU A 267 -5.18 -1.06 2.15
CA LEU A 267 -6.26 -1.98 2.47
C LEU A 267 -7.06 -2.41 1.22
N GLY A 268 -7.73 -3.54 1.34
CA GLY A 268 -8.67 -4.01 0.32
C GLY A 268 -9.92 -3.12 0.19
N PRO A 269 -10.79 -3.43 -0.78
CA PRO A 269 -11.93 -2.56 -1.11
C PRO A 269 -13.10 -2.68 -0.14
N TYR A 270 -13.03 -3.66 0.76
CA TYR A 270 -14.07 -3.95 1.75
C TYR A 270 -13.66 -3.43 3.13
N LYS A 271 -14.62 -2.78 3.78
CA LYS A 271 -14.58 -2.47 5.21
C LYS A 271 -14.76 -3.75 6.03
N ARG A 272 -14.61 -3.62 7.36
CA ARG A 272 -14.77 -4.73 8.30
C ARG A 272 -16.17 -5.36 8.26
N ASP A 273 -17.20 -4.58 7.94
CA ASP A 273 -18.58 -5.04 7.81
C ASP A 273 -18.90 -5.68 6.44
N GLY A 274 -17.90 -5.79 5.55
CA GLY A 274 -18.08 -6.33 4.21
C GLY A 274 -18.65 -5.34 3.19
N THR A 275 -18.95 -4.10 3.58
CA THR A 275 -19.37 -3.06 2.64
C THR A 275 -18.18 -2.45 1.91
N LEU A 276 -18.42 -1.88 0.72
CA LEU A 276 -17.39 -1.18 -0.05
C LEU A 276 -17.15 0.22 0.51
N TRP A 277 -15.90 0.69 0.42
CA TRP A 277 -15.55 2.09 0.61
C TRP A 277 -16.35 2.99 -0.34
N GLN A 278 -16.96 4.04 0.20
CA GLN A 278 -17.72 5.04 -0.53
C GLN A 278 -16.88 6.32 -0.70
N PRO A 279 -17.21 7.18 -1.68
CA PRO A 279 -16.44 8.40 -1.96
C PRO A 279 -16.32 9.37 -0.78
N CYS A 280 -17.27 9.35 0.15
CA CYS A 280 -17.27 10.21 1.33
C CYS A 280 -16.48 9.63 2.52
N ASP A 281 -16.09 8.36 2.47
CA ASP A 281 -15.32 7.67 3.51
C ASP A 281 -13.82 7.95 3.41
N ILE A 282 -13.38 8.45 2.27
CA ILE A 282 -11.97 8.56 1.88
C ILE A 282 -11.62 9.98 1.45
N ASP A 283 -10.33 10.27 1.42
CA ASP A 283 -9.78 11.52 0.91
C ASP A 283 -9.45 11.47 -0.59
N LEU A 284 -8.93 12.58 -1.11
CA LEU A 284 -8.47 12.75 -2.49
C LEU A 284 -7.42 11.71 -2.89
N CYS A 285 -6.54 11.31 -1.98
CA CYS A 285 -5.47 10.35 -2.23
C CYS A 285 -5.92 8.88 -2.08
N ASN A 286 -7.22 8.65 -1.94
CA ASN A 286 -7.83 7.35 -1.70
C ASN A 286 -7.40 6.73 -0.35
N GLY A 287 -7.24 7.56 0.68
CA GLY A 287 -6.95 7.12 2.03
C GLY A 287 -7.99 7.50 3.06
N VAL A 288 -7.85 6.89 4.25
CA VAL A 288 -8.77 6.99 5.38
C VAL A 288 -7.98 6.94 6.68
N GLU A 289 -8.44 7.66 7.69
CA GLU A 289 -7.90 7.57 9.04
C GLU A 289 -8.77 6.64 9.90
N ILE A 290 -8.14 5.61 10.49
CA ILE A 290 -8.79 4.66 11.38
C ILE A 290 -8.00 4.64 12.68
N ALA A 291 -8.65 5.05 13.78
CA ALA A 291 -8.05 5.11 15.11
C ALA A 291 -6.73 5.91 15.18
N GLY A 292 -6.62 6.99 14.41
CA GLY A 292 -5.43 7.84 14.36
C GLY A 292 -4.38 7.43 13.31
N ILE A 293 -4.54 6.27 12.67
CA ILE A 293 -3.58 5.76 11.69
C ILE A 293 -4.15 5.95 10.29
N TYR A 294 -3.33 6.51 9.40
CA TYR A 294 -3.70 6.72 8.00
C TYR A 294 -3.41 5.46 7.16
N TYR A 295 -4.39 5.06 6.37
CA TYR A 295 -4.35 3.93 5.45
C TYR A 295 -4.75 4.39 4.07
N TYR A 296 -4.09 3.89 3.04
CA TYR A 296 -4.70 3.88 1.71
C TYR A 296 -5.71 2.75 1.63
N VAL A 297 -6.72 2.91 0.79
CA VAL A 297 -7.68 1.85 0.48
C VAL A 297 -7.74 1.65 -1.03
N THR A 298 -8.18 0.47 -1.43
CA THR A 298 -8.56 0.23 -2.81
C THR A 298 -10.06 0.46 -2.98
N THR A 299 -10.51 0.82 -4.17
CA THR A 299 -11.90 1.22 -4.43
C THR A 299 -12.39 0.68 -5.77
N MET A 300 -13.71 0.69 -5.98
CA MET A 300 -14.35 0.30 -7.25
C MET A 300 -14.51 1.49 -8.23
N PHE A 301 -13.95 2.63 -7.88
CA PHE A 301 -13.98 3.87 -8.66
C PHE A 301 -12.58 4.48 -8.70
N HIS A 302 -12.31 5.29 -9.71
CA HIS A 302 -10.99 5.89 -9.90
C HIS A 302 -10.57 6.72 -8.67
N PRO A 303 -9.33 6.56 -8.14
CA PRO A 303 -8.16 5.94 -8.77
C PRO A 303 -7.93 4.44 -8.50
N TYR A 304 -8.89 3.71 -7.91
CA TYR A 304 -8.83 2.27 -7.56
C TYR A 304 -7.78 1.84 -6.53
N THR A 305 -6.64 2.52 -6.45
CA THR A 305 -5.51 2.31 -5.53
C THR A 305 -5.06 3.67 -4.96
N VAL A 306 -3.77 3.84 -4.63
CA VAL A 306 -3.24 5.11 -4.13
C VAL A 306 -3.35 6.18 -5.21
N GLY A 307 -4.04 7.28 -4.91
CA GLY A 307 -4.21 8.41 -5.84
C GLY A 307 -3.13 9.47 -5.73
N CYS A 308 -2.57 9.68 -4.55
CA CYS A 308 -1.44 10.57 -4.28
C CYS A 308 -0.81 10.19 -2.94
N TRP A 309 0.33 10.78 -2.57
CA TRP A 309 0.85 10.62 -1.21
C TRP A 309 0.10 11.51 -0.24
N GLY A 310 -0.77 10.90 0.56
CA GLY A 310 -1.62 11.56 1.54
C GLY A 310 -1.01 11.69 2.94
N PRO A 311 -1.78 12.21 3.91
CA PRO A 311 -3.22 12.49 3.81
C PRO A 311 -3.59 13.64 2.86
N GLY A 312 -4.80 13.60 2.30
CA GLY A 312 -5.36 14.66 1.47
C GLY A 312 -6.71 15.18 1.98
N PRO A 313 -7.26 16.24 1.35
CA PRO A 313 -8.61 16.72 1.66
C PRO A 313 -9.68 15.83 1.04
N LYS A 314 -10.95 16.00 1.43
CA LYS A 314 -12.05 15.28 0.77
C LYS A 314 -12.18 15.67 -0.70
N LYS A 315 -12.44 14.67 -1.54
CA LYS A 315 -12.64 14.86 -2.98
C LYS A 315 -14.03 15.45 -3.28
N THR A 316 -14.05 16.73 -3.64
CA THR A 316 -15.27 17.48 -4.02
C THR A 316 -15.34 17.79 -5.51
N ILE A 317 -14.21 17.72 -6.22
CA ILE A 317 -14.10 17.96 -7.66
C ILE A 317 -13.78 16.62 -8.36
N SER A 318 -14.43 16.39 -9.50
CA SER A 318 -14.17 15.22 -10.34
C SER A 318 -12.94 15.45 -11.20
N GLU A 319 -12.02 14.51 -11.22
CA GLU A 319 -10.92 14.43 -12.17
C GLU A 319 -11.42 14.20 -13.60
N GLU A 320 -10.61 14.60 -14.58
CA GLU A 320 -11.01 14.58 -16.00
C GLU A 320 -10.50 13.37 -16.78
N CYS A 321 -9.59 12.59 -16.21
CA CYS A 321 -8.94 11.44 -16.86
C CYS A 321 -9.71 10.12 -16.71
N SER A 322 -10.93 10.12 -16.20
CA SER A 322 -11.74 8.90 -16.02
C SER A 322 -13.21 9.16 -16.36
N ASN A 323 -13.89 8.13 -16.86
CA ASN A 323 -15.35 8.09 -16.93
C ASN A 323 -16.01 7.43 -15.70
N ASN A 324 -15.23 6.85 -14.79
CA ASN A 324 -15.70 6.18 -13.56
C ASN A 324 -15.28 6.95 -12.30
N VAL A 325 -15.56 8.26 -12.31
CA VAL A 325 -15.27 9.16 -11.20
C VAL A 325 -16.41 9.14 -10.20
N LYS A 326 -16.05 9.13 -8.92
CA LYS A 326 -16.97 9.41 -7.82
C LYS A 326 -16.41 10.52 -6.93
N VAL A 327 -17.30 11.42 -6.52
CA VAL A 327 -17.00 12.53 -5.61
C VAL A 327 -17.93 12.45 -4.41
N CYS A 328 -17.49 12.98 -3.27
CA CYS A 328 -18.36 13.08 -2.12
C CYS A 328 -19.36 14.23 -2.34
N SER A 329 -20.57 13.90 -2.78
CA SER A 329 -21.68 14.86 -2.81
C SER A 329 -22.43 14.83 -1.48
N SER A 330 -22.50 15.96 -0.77
CA SER A 330 -23.28 16.13 0.46
C SER A 330 -24.80 15.92 0.30
N GLY A 331 -25.26 15.52 -0.89
CA GLY A 331 -26.66 15.43 -1.28
C GLY A 331 -27.45 14.23 -0.73
N SER A 332 -26.87 13.35 0.09
CA SER A 332 -27.63 12.24 0.67
C SER A 332 -28.67 12.70 1.69
N PHE A 333 -28.50 13.87 2.31
CA PHE A 333 -29.45 14.39 3.30
C PHE A 333 -30.79 14.80 2.67
N LEU A 334 -30.76 15.46 1.50
CA LEU A 334 -32.00 15.91 0.84
C LEU A 334 -32.84 14.74 0.31
N LYS A 335 -32.21 13.64 -0.12
CA LYS A 335 -32.94 12.48 -0.66
C LYS A 335 -33.73 11.73 0.41
N SER A 336 -33.15 11.56 1.60
CA SER A 336 -33.85 10.97 2.75
C SER A 336 -35.01 11.82 3.25
N TRP A 337 -34.83 13.15 3.27
CA TRP A 337 -35.91 14.08 3.63
C TRP A 337 -37.06 14.08 2.60
N MET A 338 -36.76 13.98 1.30
CA MET A 338 -37.82 13.90 0.29
C MET A 338 -38.60 12.59 0.38
N GLU A 339 -37.96 11.46 0.70
CA GLU A 339 -38.68 10.19 0.94
C GLU A 339 -39.55 10.27 2.19
N LEU A 340 -39.07 10.89 3.28
CA LEU A 340 -39.86 11.09 4.49
C LEU A 340 -41.09 11.98 4.23
N ILE A 341 -40.93 13.08 3.50
CA ILE A 341 -42.03 13.99 3.14
C ILE A 341 -43.06 13.26 2.26
N LEU A 342 -42.61 12.43 1.32
CA LEU A 342 -43.51 11.62 0.47
C LEU A 342 -44.30 10.61 1.30
N PHE A 343 -43.65 9.93 2.26
CA PHE A 343 -44.34 9.00 3.16
C PHE A 343 -45.37 9.71 4.05
N VAL A 344 -45.02 10.85 4.64
CA VAL A 344 -45.93 11.63 5.49
C VAL A 344 -47.12 12.15 4.69
N SER A 345 -46.91 12.62 3.45
CA SER A 345 -47.98 13.12 2.60
C SER A 345 -48.96 12.01 2.15
N ILE A 346 -48.46 10.82 1.83
CA ILE A 346 -49.31 9.65 1.56
C ILE A 346 -50.12 9.28 2.81
N LEU A 347 -49.49 9.25 3.98
CA LEU A 347 -50.13 8.87 5.24
C LEU A 347 -51.24 9.85 5.64
N VAL A 348 -50.99 11.16 5.47
CA VAL A 348 -51.99 12.21 5.68
C VAL A 348 -53.15 12.07 4.69
N TYR A 349 -52.88 11.80 3.42
CA TYR A 349 -53.92 11.61 2.40
C TYR A 349 -54.83 10.42 2.73
N THR A 350 -54.27 9.30 3.20
CA THR A 350 -55.05 8.10 3.60
C THR A 350 -55.83 8.25 4.91
N ILE A 351 -55.51 9.24 5.74
CA ILE A 351 -56.27 9.51 6.97
C ILE A 351 -57.44 10.47 6.70
N LEU A 352 -57.27 11.37 5.72
CA LEU A 352 -58.25 12.41 5.42
C LEU A 352 -59.31 12.02 4.38
N ASN A 353 -59.06 10.98 3.57
CA ASN A 353 -60.02 10.36 2.65
C ASN A 353 -60.20 8.89 3.02
#